data_AF-A0A0F6W9A1-F1
#
_entry.id   AF-A0A0F6W9A1-F1
#
_cell.length_a   1.000
_cell.length_b   1.000
_cell.length_c   1.000
_cell.angle_alpha   90.00
_cell.angle_beta   90.00
_cell.angle_gamma   90.00
#
_symmetry.space_group_name_H-M   'P 1'
#
loop_
_entity.id
_entity.type
_entity.pdbx_description
1 polymer ?
#
loop_
_entity_poly.entity_id
_entity_poly.type
_entity_poly.pdbx_seq_one_letter_code
_entity_poly.pdbx_strand_id
1 'polypeptide(L)'
;MDARVRHAALIALLALAIGCDSASPPPRRASAPSPRPPSGAHVEELPPEALADEPAPPPIADPAAAEAAQAALEPPPRVIQRAPAPDSEYASDEPVDARRYVYRVTLVVPETLGADRSDLAIPAAELFVDVSAERLRARFVGPGWPVEAGSEVRVRGDSPGSYVFDREGGRSLPPGALAEWFEGGPRRTGPPLSVRRDPAHTEREIPGGLICALLAEWSGDLRENVMRRCDGRAPMAFRVGFWRAERTADVPVELPRRALRADESDPPPPVPITRSRAFLEPAALSRVPPMDRPPRDLPERDPTAPAEGLDFVNESDARVVVAAEGVALGWVDAGASGLFVGLRPGAYRIAALRPLGAVVLRPRVVVVPGRTVLGARRVRDDEL
;
A
#
# COMPACT_ATOMS: atom_id res chain seq x y z
N MET A 1 -33.57 -36.72 1.97
CA MET A 1 -34.09 -35.34 1.77
C MET A 1 -34.37 -35.15 0.29
N ASP A 2 -35.65 -35.10 -0.05
CA ASP A 2 -36.16 -35.18 -1.42
C ASP A 2 -35.80 -33.99 -2.29
N ALA A 3 -35.47 -34.26 -3.56
CA ALA A 3 -35.13 -33.29 -4.59
C ALA A 3 -36.22 -32.22 -4.84
N ARG A 4 -37.46 -32.48 -4.39
CA ARG A 4 -38.59 -31.55 -4.45
C ARG A 4 -38.50 -30.41 -3.43
N VAL A 5 -37.84 -30.62 -2.29
CA VAL A 5 -37.65 -29.56 -1.26
C VAL A 5 -36.59 -28.54 -1.71
N ARG A 6 -35.61 -28.97 -2.51
CA ARG A 6 -34.57 -28.08 -3.06
C ARG A 6 -35.09 -27.13 -4.14
N HIS A 7 -36.10 -27.55 -4.91
CA HIS A 7 -36.68 -26.69 -5.96
C HIS A 7 -37.63 -25.62 -5.40
N ALA A 8 -38.36 -25.92 -4.32
CA ALA A 8 -39.22 -24.93 -3.67
C ALA A 8 -38.40 -23.81 -2.99
N ALA A 9 -37.24 -24.14 -2.42
CA ALA A 9 -36.35 -23.14 -1.79
C ALA A 9 -35.67 -22.22 -2.82
N LEU A 10 -35.39 -22.70 -4.04
CA LEU A 10 -34.74 -21.91 -5.08
C LEU A 10 -35.70 -20.88 -5.71
N ILE A 11 -36.99 -21.21 -5.82
CA ILE A 11 -38.01 -20.31 -6.38
C ILE A 11 -38.37 -19.19 -5.38
N ALA A 12 -38.38 -19.48 -4.07
CA ALA A 12 -38.62 -18.47 -3.04
C ALA A 12 -37.47 -17.45 -2.92
N LEU A 13 -36.23 -17.85 -3.21
CA LEU A 13 -35.07 -16.94 -3.22
C LEU A 13 -35.00 -16.05 -4.48
N LEU A 14 -35.53 -16.51 -5.62
CA LEU A 14 -35.61 -15.67 -6.83
C LEU A 14 -36.72 -14.60 -6.76
N ALA A 15 -37.80 -14.87 -6.03
CA ALA A 15 -38.92 -13.92 -5.88
C ALA A 15 -38.62 -12.74 -4.93
N LEU A 16 -37.60 -12.85 -4.09
CA LEU A 16 -37.17 -11.78 -3.16
C LEU A 16 -36.12 -10.82 -3.74
N ALA A 17 -35.63 -11.08 -4.95
CA ALA A 17 -34.64 -10.22 -5.63
C ALA A 17 -35.24 -9.27 -6.67
N ILE A 18 -36.57 -9.30 -6.88
CA ILE A 18 -37.28 -8.46 -7.85
C ILE A 18 -38.41 -7.75 -7.12
N GLY A 19 -38.10 -6.67 -6.41
CA GLY A 19 -39.12 -5.86 -5.75
C GLY A 19 -38.53 -4.80 -4.84
N CYS A 20 -38.25 -3.63 -5.42
CA CYS A 20 -38.41 -2.28 -4.86
C CYS A 20 -37.45 -1.32 -5.59
N ASP A 21 -37.71 -1.10 -6.87
CA ASP A 21 -37.31 0.12 -7.56
C ASP A 21 -38.55 1.02 -7.58
N SER A 22 -38.50 2.15 -6.88
CA SER A 22 -39.60 3.12 -6.83
C SER A 22 -38.99 4.51 -6.81
N ALA A 23 -38.95 5.08 -8.01
CA ALA A 23 -38.52 6.42 -8.31
C ALA A 23 -39.33 7.47 -7.53
N SER A 24 -38.62 8.44 -6.96
CA SER A 24 -39.17 9.76 -6.65
C SER A 24 -38.25 10.82 -7.26
N PRO A 25 -38.73 11.64 -8.21
CA PRO A 25 -37.94 12.72 -8.77
C PRO A 25 -37.85 13.90 -7.77
N PRO A 26 -36.69 14.58 -7.65
CA PRO A 26 -36.58 15.76 -6.81
C PRO A 26 -37.35 16.96 -7.41
N PRO A 27 -37.88 17.86 -6.57
CA PRO A 27 -38.68 19.00 -7.00
C PRO A 27 -37.84 20.05 -7.73
N ARG A 28 -38.43 20.57 -8.82
CA ARG A 28 -37.97 21.74 -9.59
C ARG A 28 -37.71 22.92 -8.65
N ARG A 29 -36.45 23.35 -8.52
CA ARG A 29 -36.13 24.69 -7.98
C ARG A 29 -36.51 25.74 -9.02
N ALA A 30 -37.36 26.66 -8.59
CA ALA A 30 -37.76 27.84 -9.33
C ALA A 30 -36.54 28.71 -9.66
N SER A 31 -36.49 29.15 -10.91
CA SER A 31 -35.55 30.14 -11.42
C SER A 31 -35.75 31.47 -10.69
N ALA A 32 -34.69 31.96 -10.03
CA ALA A 32 -34.65 33.33 -9.54
C ALA A 32 -34.42 34.29 -10.75
N PRO A 33 -35.07 35.46 -10.78
CA PRO A 33 -34.99 36.39 -11.89
C PRO A 33 -33.62 37.09 -11.97
N SER A 34 -33.14 37.27 -13.20
CA SER A 34 -31.96 38.09 -13.54
C SER A 34 -32.13 39.54 -13.08
N PRO A 35 -31.11 40.16 -12.47
CA PRO A 35 -31.05 41.61 -12.38
C PRO A 35 -30.64 42.22 -13.73
N ARG A 36 -31.40 43.24 -14.15
CA ARG A 36 -31.11 44.11 -15.30
C ARG A 36 -29.79 44.89 -15.09
N PRO A 37 -29.13 45.29 -16.19
CA PRO A 37 -27.93 46.12 -16.12
C PRO A 37 -28.29 47.59 -15.82
N PRO A 38 -27.49 48.33 -15.04
CA PRO A 38 -27.53 49.78 -15.06
C PRO A 38 -26.79 50.31 -16.29
N SER A 39 -27.56 50.94 -17.16
CA SER A 39 -27.09 51.87 -18.20
C SER A 39 -26.78 53.22 -17.54
N GLY A 40 -25.60 53.78 -17.80
CA GLY A 40 -25.27 55.14 -17.39
C GLY A 40 -23.77 55.41 -17.46
N ALA A 41 -23.32 55.85 -18.62
CA ALA A 41 -21.95 56.29 -18.86
C ALA A 41 -21.63 57.56 -18.06
N HIS A 42 -20.48 57.59 -17.41
CA HIS A 42 -19.67 58.79 -17.30
C HIS A 42 -18.25 58.45 -17.71
N VAL A 43 -17.85 59.06 -18.82
CA VAL A 43 -16.49 59.09 -19.35
C VAL A 43 -15.75 60.11 -18.49
N GLU A 44 -14.81 59.65 -17.68
CA GLU A 44 -13.81 60.52 -17.05
C GLU A 44 -12.50 60.35 -17.83
N GLU A 45 -12.06 61.45 -18.42
CA GLU A 45 -10.91 61.59 -19.30
C GLU A 45 -9.61 61.44 -18.49
N LEU A 46 -8.86 60.35 -18.71
CA LEU A 46 -7.53 60.15 -18.12
C LEU A 46 -6.46 60.87 -18.98
N PRO A 47 -5.54 61.64 -18.36
CA PRO A 47 -4.40 62.24 -19.08
C PRO A 47 -3.30 61.19 -19.40
N PRO A 48 -2.47 61.43 -20.44
CA PRO A 48 -1.58 60.40 -20.99
C PRO A 48 -0.16 60.40 -20.36
N GLU A 49 0.39 59.18 -20.29
CA GLU A 49 1.81 58.77 -20.13
C GLU A 49 2.50 59.12 -18.78
N ALA A 50 3.28 58.26 -18.12
CA ALA A 50 4.22 57.26 -18.64
C ALA A 50 4.68 56.25 -17.56
N LEU A 51 5.23 55.13 -18.04
CA LEU A 51 6.24 54.24 -17.42
C LEU A 51 5.77 53.18 -16.40
N ALA A 52 5.53 51.99 -16.97
CA ALA A 52 5.86 50.64 -16.47
C ALA A 52 6.31 50.49 -15.01
N ASP A 53 5.45 49.90 -14.19
CA ASP A 53 5.85 49.01 -13.10
C ASP A 53 5.48 47.59 -13.52
N GLU A 54 6.47 46.85 -14.01
CA GLU A 54 6.39 45.40 -14.15
C GLU A 54 6.21 44.82 -12.73
N PRO A 55 5.19 44.00 -12.44
CA PRO A 55 5.11 43.35 -11.14
C PRO A 55 6.36 42.51 -10.94
N ALA A 56 7.11 42.81 -9.88
CA ALA A 56 8.34 42.10 -9.56
C ALA A 56 8.10 40.57 -9.59
N PRO A 57 9.04 39.80 -10.15
CA PRO A 57 8.93 38.35 -10.16
C PRO A 57 8.72 37.86 -8.71
N PRO A 58 7.91 36.81 -8.51
CA PRO A 58 7.69 36.28 -7.17
C PRO A 58 9.05 35.98 -6.52
N PRO A 59 9.22 36.29 -5.23
CA PRO A 59 10.49 36.08 -4.55
C PRO A 59 10.91 34.62 -4.76
N ILE A 60 12.12 34.43 -5.27
CA ILE A 60 12.74 33.12 -5.41
C ILE A 60 12.65 32.47 -4.03
N ALA A 61 11.91 31.35 -3.93
CA ALA A 61 11.74 30.64 -2.68
C ALA A 61 13.13 30.42 -2.07
N ASP A 62 13.35 30.99 -0.88
CA ASP A 62 14.61 30.81 -0.16
C ASP A 62 14.80 29.30 0.00
N PRO A 63 15.86 28.70 -0.57
CA PRO A 63 16.09 27.27 -0.46
C PRO A 63 16.17 26.83 0.99
N ALA A 64 16.62 27.70 1.91
CA ALA A 64 16.60 27.42 3.34
C ALA A 64 15.19 27.44 3.94
N ALA A 65 14.27 28.26 3.42
CA ALA A 65 12.86 28.25 3.82
C ALA A 65 12.10 27.04 3.24
N ALA A 66 12.47 26.60 2.03
CA ALA A 66 11.97 25.35 1.44
C ALA A 66 12.47 24.13 2.22
N GLU A 67 13.76 24.09 2.58
CA GLU A 67 14.34 23.06 3.45
C GLU A 67 13.70 23.06 4.84
N ALA A 68 13.47 24.25 5.43
CA ALA A 68 12.82 24.39 6.73
C ALA A 68 11.34 23.99 6.70
N ALA A 69 10.62 24.29 5.62
CA ALA A 69 9.24 23.83 5.42
C ALA A 69 9.17 22.31 5.23
N GLN A 70 10.17 21.73 4.55
CA GLN A 70 10.30 20.29 4.35
C GLN A 70 10.70 19.56 5.65
N ALA A 71 11.58 20.17 6.46
CA ALA A 71 11.93 19.72 7.80
C ALA A 71 10.78 19.88 8.81
N ALA A 72 9.94 20.91 8.68
CA ALA A 72 8.73 21.08 9.49
C ALA A 72 7.61 20.07 9.14
N LEU A 73 7.68 19.46 7.96
CA LEU A 73 6.84 18.34 7.53
C LEU A 73 7.46 16.96 7.88
N GLU A 74 8.65 16.95 8.49
CA GLU A 74 9.19 15.73 9.06
C GLU A 74 8.45 15.44 10.37
N PRO A 75 7.74 14.30 10.46
CA PRO A 75 7.19 13.88 11.75
C PRO A 75 8.35 13.78 12.75
N PRO A 76 8.13 14.12 14.03
CA PRO A 76 9.17 14.03 15.04
C PRO A 76 9.80 12.63 15.00
N PRO A 77 11.12 12.50 15.20
CA PRO A 77 11.79 11.20 15.18
C PRO A 77 11.07 10.29 16.16
N ARG A 78 10.42 9.25 15.61
CA ARG A 78 9.69 8.28 16.43
C ARG A 78 10.72 7.59 17.32
N VAL A 79 10.49 7.67 18.63
CA VAL A 79 11.36 7.07 19.64
C VAL A 79 11.59 5.60 19.29
N ILE A 80 12.86 5.20 19.12
CA ILE A 80 13.26 3.80 18.98
C ILE A 80 12.68 3.03 20.17
N GLN A 81 11.65 2.23 19.92
CA GLN A 81 11.12 1.35 20.95
C GLN A 81 12.08 0.18 21.09
N ARG A 82 12.78 0.17 22.24
CA ARG A 82 13.71 -0.91 22.60
C ARG A 82 12.98 -2.24 22.68
N ALA A 83 13.72 -3.32 22.45
CA ALA A 83 13.20 -4.65 22.72
C ALA A 83 12.76 -4.78 24.20
N PRO A 84 11.63 -5.47 24.49
CA PRO A 84 11.17 -5.67 25.87
C PRO A 84 12.20 -6.39 26.76
N ALA A 85 13.04 -7.22 26.14
CA ALA A 85 14.18 -7.87 26.77
C ALA A 85 15.37 -7.85 25.80
N PRO A 86 16.60 -7.61 26.29
CA PRO A 86 17.79 -7.70 25.47
C PRO A 86 17.96 -9.12 24.93
N ASP A 87 18.55 -9.24 23.74
CA ASP A 87 18.81 -10.52 23.07
C ASP A 87 20.32 -10.80 22.98
N SER A 88 21.04 -10.48 24.05
CA SER A 88 22.51 -10.59 24.12
C SER A 88 23.01 -12.03 24.04
N GLU A 89 22.16 -13.02 24.36
CA GLU A 89 22.46 -14.45 24.15
C GLU A 89 22.64 -14.80 22.67
N TYR A 90 22.15 -13.94 21.76
CA TYR A 90 22.35 -14.06 20.33
C TYR A 90 23.50 -13.19 19.82
N ALA A 91 24.32 -12.54 20.65
CA ALA A 91 25.36 -11.62 20.18
C ALA A 91 26.63 -12.29 19.60
N SER A 92 26.71 -13.63 19.58
CA SER A 92 27.91 -14.36 19.14
C SER A 92 27.96 -14.62 17.62
N ASP A 93 29.17 -14.91 17.13
CA ASP A 93 29.44 -15.39 15.77
C ASP A 93 29.40 -16.92 15.64
N GLU A 94 28.92 -17.62 16.68
CA GLU A 94 28.77 -19.07 16.66
C GLU A 94 27.83 -19.49 15.53
N PRO A 95 28.20 -20.48 14.70
CA PRO A 95 27.33 -20.99 13.66
C PRO A 95 26.11 -21.68 14.27
N VAL A 96 24.93 -21.31 13.79
CA VAL A 96 23.66 -21.93 14.16
C VAL A 96 23.03 -22.55 12.92
N ASP A 97 22.61 -23.80 13.06
CA ASP A 97 21.82 -24.50 12.06
C ASP A 97 20.48 -23.78 11.85
N ALA A 98 20.22 -23.39 10.61
CA ALA A 98 19.00 -22.74 10.19
C ALA A 98 18.51 -23.28 8.85
N ARG A 99 17.27 -22.91 8.51
CA ARG A 99 16.69 -23.12 7.18
C ARG A 99 16.41 -21.79 6.54
N ARG A 100 16.80 -21.65 5.27
CA ARG A 100 16.43 -20.53 4.43
C ARG A 100 15.30 -20.95 3.50
N TYR A 101 14.15 -20.34 3.70
CA TYR A 101 13.03 -20.41 2.78
C TYR A 101 13.01 -19.18 1.89
N VAL A 102 12.82 -19.37 0.60
CA VAL A 102 12.59 -18.26 -0.34
C VAL A 102 11.16 -18.39 -0.85
N TYR A 103 10.38 -17.32 -0.67
CA TYR A 103 9.05 -17.21 -1.25
C TYR A 103 9.07 -16.17 -2.35
N ARG A 104 8.60 -16.56 -3.54
CA ARG A 104 8.22 -15.60 -4.57
C ARG A 104 6.83 -15.07 -4.24
N VAL A 105 6.69 -13.76 -4.19
CA VAL A 105 5.47 -13.09 -3.75
C VAL A 105 4.91 -12.24 -4.88
N THR A 106 3.59 -12.21 -4.98
CA THR A 106 2.87 -11.46 -6.00
C THR A 106 1.68 -10.76 -5.37
N LEU A 107 1.53 -9.48 -5.68
CA LEU A 107 0.32 -8.72 -5.37
C LEU A 107 -0.77 -9.06 -6.40
N VAL A 108 -1.91 -9.53 -5.91
CA VAL A 108 -3.09 -9.81 -6.73
C VAL A 108 -4.01 -8.60 -6.70
N VAL A 109 -4.06 -7.83 -7.79
CA VAL A 109 -5.03 -6.74 -7.95
C VAL A 109 -6.38 -7.34 -8.35
N PRO A 110 -7.49 -7.02 -7.67
CA PRO A 110 -8.81 -7.52 -8.05
C PRO A 110 -9.24 -7.05 -9.45
N GLU A 111 -9.86 -7.95 -10.22
CA GLU A 111 -10.40 -7.65 -11.56
C GLU A 111 -11.45 -6.53 -11.56
N THR A 112 -12.08 -6.28 -10.41
CA THR A 112 -13.01 -5.15 -10.24
C THR A 112 -12.33 -3.79 -10.39
N LEU A 113 -10.99 -3.73 -10.32
CA LEU A 113 -10.19 -2.52 -10.47
C LEU A 113 -9.57 -2.36 -11.87
N GLY A 114 -9.74 -3.34 -12.75
CA GLY A 114 -9.26 -3.31 -14.13
C GLY A 114 -9.10 -4.70 -14.71
N ALA A 115 -8.83 -4.77 -16.02
CA ALA A 115 -8.64 -6.05 -16.69
C ALA A 115 -7.37 -6.75 -16.16
N ASP A 116 -7.38 -8.08 -16.12
CA ASP A 116 -6.15 -8.82 -15.86
C ASP A 116 -5.11 -8.51 -16.93
N ARG A 117 -3.89 -8.23 -16.49
CA ARG A 117 -2.72 -7.89 -17.32
C ARG A 117 -1.55 -8.81 -16.96
N SER A 118 -1.83 -10.10 -16.95
CA SER A 118 -0.85 -11.17 -16.73
C SER A 118 0.25 -11.21 -17.80
N ASP A 119 0.09 -10.48 -18.91
CA ASP A 119 1.10 -10.25 -19.95
C ASP A 119 2.19 -9.24 -19.54
N LEU A 120 1.93 -8.39 -18.54
CA LEU A 120 2.92 -7.45 -18.03
C LEU A 120 3.83 -8.13 -17.00
N ALA A 121 5.12 -7.80 -17.04
CA ALA A 121 6.08 -8.26 -16.06
C ALA A 121 5.66 -7.79 -14.67
N ILE A 122 5.25 -8.72 -13.82
CA ILE A 122 4.91 -8.45 -12.42
C ILE A 122 6.21 -8.09 -11.69
N PRO A 123 6.23 -7.02 -10.88
CA PRO A 123 7.42 -6.60 -10.15
C PRO A 123 7.92 -7.74 -9.25
N ALA A 124 9.25 -7.93 -9.23
CA ALA A 124 9.86 -8.95 -8.39
C ALA A 124 9.66 -8.59 -6.91
N ALA A 125 9.03 -9.48 -6.16
CA ALA A 125 8.97 -9.46 -4.72
C ALA A 125 9.33 -10.85 -4.20
N GLU A 126 10.38 -10.92 -3.39
CA GLU A 126 10.81 -12.14 -2.73
C GLU A 126 10.88 -11.92 -1.22
N LEU A 127 10.51 -12.95 -0.47
CA LEU A 127 10.64 -12.99 0.98
C LEU A 127 11.65 -14.07 1.34
N PHE A 128 12.79 -13.66 1.89
CA PHE A 128 13.81 -14.56 2.39
C PHE A 128 13.59 -14.77 3.88
N VAL A 129 13.28 -16.00 4.29
CA VAL A 129 12.99 -16.35 5.68
C VAL A 129 14.04 -17.33 6.18
N ASP A 130 14.93 -16.82 7.02
CA ASP A 130 15.90 -17.60 7.77
C ASP A 130 15.28 -17.99 9.12
N VAL A 131 15.22 -19.28 9.43
CA VAL A 131 14.56 -19.78 10.64
C VAL A 131 15.40 -20.84 11.35
N SER A 132 15.62 -20.61 12.64
CA SER A 132 16.19 -21.59 13.59
C SER A 132 15.09 -22.05 14.55
N ALA A 133 15.44 -22.88 15.55
CA ALA A 133 14.48 -23.38 16.54
C ALA A 133 13.76 -22.26 17.31
N GLU A 134 14.45 -21.15 17.58
CA GLU A 134 13.99 -20.11 18.51
C GLU A 134 13.85 -18.73 17.88
N ARG A 135 14.40 -18.53 16.68
CA ARG A 135 14.44 -17.23 16.02
C ARG A 135 14.07 -17.34 14.54
N LEU A 136 13.47 -16.28 14.04
CA LEU A 136 13.19 -16.11 12.62
C LEU A 136 13.62 -14.72 12.19
N ARG A 137 14.19 -14.63 10.98
CA ARG A 137 14.51 -13.41 10.27
C ARG A 137 13.88 -13.45 8.88
N ALA A 138 13.02 -12.49 8.57
CA ALA A 138 12.40 -12.32 7.26
C ALA A 138 12.90 -11.04 6.60
N ARG A 139 13.37 -11.12 5.35
CA ARG A 139 13.87 -9.98 4.56
C ARG A 139 13.02 -9.77 3.31
N PHE A 140 12.58 -8.54 3.11
CA PHE A 140 11.79 -8.11 1.96
C PHE A 140 12.75 -7.71 0.83
N VAL A 141 12.80 -8.50 -0.24
CA VAL A 141 13.72 -8.31 -1.36
C VAL A 141 12.95 -7.97 -2.63
N GLY A 142 13.47 -6.99 -3.39
CA GLY A 142 12.89 -6.52 -4.65
C GLY A 142 11.92 -5.35 -4.50
N PRO A 143 11.61 -4.66 -5.62
CA PRO A 143 10.82 -3.43 -5.60
C PRO A 143 9.32 -3.67 -5.39
N GLY A 144 8.83 -4.90 -5.58
CA GLY A 144 7.40 -5.22 -5.58
C GLY A 144 6.70 -5.17 -4.21
N TRP A 145 7.40 -4.78 -3.15
CA TRP A 145 6.84 -4.66 -1.80
C TRP A 145 6.33 -3.26 -1.48
N PRO A 146 5.26 -3.10 -0.67
CA PRO A 146 4.79 -1.81 -0.17
C PRO A 146 5.57 -1.38 1.08
N VAL A 147 6.84 -1.77 1.14
CA VAL A 147 7.86 -1.42 2.13
C VAL A 147 9.19 -1.32 1.40
N GLU A 148 10.17 -0.68 2.02
CA GLU A 148 11.48 -0.49 1.41
C GLU A 148 12.19 -1.83 1.20
N ALA A 149 12.95 -1.93 0.10
CA ALA A 149 13.68 -3.16 -0.19
C ALA A 149 14.87 -3.27 0.78
N GLY A 150 15.04 -4.42 1.41
CA GLY A 150 16.00 -4.60 2.49
C GLY A 150 15.41 -4.47 3.88
N SER A 151 14.15 -4.02 4.02
CA SER A 151 13.45 -4.07 5.30
C SER A 151 13.42 -5.50 5.85
N GLU A 152 13.53 -5.61 7.16
CA GLU A 152 13.71 -6.87 7.87
C GLU A 152 12.77 -6.97 9.07
N VAL A 153 12.22 -8.16 9.28
CA VAL A 153 11.39 -8.50 10.44
C VAL A 153 12.03 -9.67 11.16
N ARG A 154 12.25 -9.54 12.46
CA ARG A 154 12.75 -10.62 13.32
C ARG A 154 11.64 -11.04 14.29
N VAL A 155 11.49 -12.34 14.49
CA VAL A 155 10.49 -12.93 15.39
C VAL A 155 11.17 -13.86 16.37
N ARG A 156 10.71 -13.78 17.61
CA ARG A 156 11.13 -14.60 18.73
C ARG A 156 10.16 -15.75 18.97
N GLY A 157 10.70 -16.94 19.27
CA GLY A 157 9.88 -18.09 19.63
C GLY A 157 9.27 -17.98 21.02
N ASP A 158 10.01 -17.39 21.95
CA ASP A 158 9.71 -17.26 23.38
C ASP A 158 8.80 -16.07 23.72
N SER A 159 8.67 -15.08 22.83
CA SER A 159 7.80 -13.92 23.03
C SER A 159 6.90 -13.64 21.82
N PRO A 160 5.67 -13.15 22.02
CA PRO A 160 4.83 -12.66 20.93
C PRO A 160 5.33 -11.28 20.44
N GLY A 161 4.83 -10.84 19.28
CA GLY A 161 5.29 -9.62 18.62
C GLY A 161 6.47 -9.84 17.67
N SER A 162 7.01 -8.74 17.17
CA SER A 162 8.08 -8.76 16.17
C SER A 162 9.00 -7.56 16.33
N TYR A 163 10.21 -7.67 15.80
CA TYR A 163 11.14 -6.56 15.70
C TYR A 163 11.32 -6.18 14.24
N VAL A 164 11.23 -4.90 13.91
CA VAL A 164 11.32 -4.43 12.52
C VAL A 164 12.54 -3.53 12.34
N PHE A 165 13.19 -3.65 11.19
CA PHE A 165 14.23 -2.75 10.73
C PHE A 165 13.82 -2.24 9.35
N ASP A 166 13.60 -0.94 9.26
CA ASP A 166 13.22 -0.25 8.03
C ASP A 166 13.92 1.12 7.97
N ARG A 167 13.40 2.05 7.16
CA ARG A 167 13.92 3.41 7.07
C ARG A 167 13.92 4.20 8.39
N GLU A 168 13.10 3.81 9.36
CA GLU A 168 13.00 4.46 10.69
C GLU A 168 13.96 3.84 11.71
N GLY A 169 14.71 2.81 11.31
CA GLY A 169 15.61 2.05 12.18
C GLY A 169 14.94 0.85 12.85
N GLY A 170 15.68 0.24 13.78
CA GLY A 170 15.23 -0.92 14.55
C GLY A 170 14.20 -0.53 15.62
N ARG A 171 13.06 -1.23 15.69
CA ARG A 171 12.11 -1.07 16.80
C ARG A 171 11.31 -2.33 17.08
N SER A 172 10.93 -2.51 18.33
CA SER A 172 9.99 -3.55 18.73
C SER A 172 8.56 -3.15 18.36
N LEU A 173 7.78 -4.11 17.87
CA LEU A 173 6.35 -3.99 17.64
C LEU A 173 5.61 -4.95 18.59
N PRO A 174 4.55 -4.49 19.27
CA PRO A 174 3.71 -5.36 20.07
C PRO A 174 2.97 -6.38 19.20
N PRO A 175 2.37 -7.42 19.81
CA PRO A 175 1.64 -8.45 19.07
C PRO A 175 0.55 -7.84 18.17
N GLY A 176 0.53 -8.26 16.90
CA GLY A 176 -0.39 -7.82 15.85
C GLY A 176 -0.03 -6.49 15.17
N ALA A 177 0.91 -5.71 15.71
CA ALA A 177 1.28 -4.41 15.15
C ALA A 177 2.13 -4.50 13.88
N LEU A 178 2.69 -5.67 13.56
CA LEU A 178 3.38 -5.90 12.28
C LEU A 178 2.46 -5.64 11.08
N ALA A 179 1.17 -5.99 11.20
CA ALA A 179 0.20 -5.73 10.16
C ALA A 179 -0.01 -4.22 9.93
N GLU A 180 -0.07 -3.42 11.01
CA GLU A 180 -0.23 -1.96 10.93
C GLU A 180 1.01 -1.29 10.35
N TRP A 181 2.19 -1.78 10.70
CA TRP A 181 3.45 -1.37 10.09
C TRP A 181 3.45 -1.60 8.57
N PHE A 182 3.04 -2.79 8.14
CA PHE A 182 2.97 -3.13 6.72
C PHE A 182 1.92 -2.28 5.96
N GLU A 183 0.79 -1.97 6.62
CA GLU A 183 -0.26 -1.07 6.13
C GLU A 183 0.11 0.41 6.16
N GLY A 184 1.18 0.78 6.88
CA GLY A 184 1.58 2.17 7.10
C GLY A 184 0.54 3.00 7.86
N GLY A 185 -0.28 2.39 8.71
CA GLY A 185 -1.32 3.06 9.49
C GLY A 185 -2.32 2.12 10.17
N PRO A 186 -3.31 2.67 10.90
CA PRO A 186 -4.23 1.89 11.74
C PRO A 186 -5.13 0.98 10.90
N ARG A 187 -5.47 -0.18 11.47
CA ARG A 187 -6.28 -1.20 10.80
C ARG A 187 -7.67 -1.31 11.39
N ARG A 188 -8.66 -1.55 10.53
CA ARG A 188 -10.06 -1.78 10.94
C ARG A 188 -10.43 -3.26 11.04
N THR A 189 -9.86 -4.11 10.20
CA THR A 189 -10.15 -5.56 10.12
C THR A 189 -8.92 -6.35 9.69
N GLY A 190 -8.80 -7.62 10.14
CA GLY A 190 -7.81 -8.62 9.72
C GLY A 190 -7.90 -8.97 8.24
N PRO A 191 -6.80 -9.15 7.47
CA PRO A 191 -6.95 -9.58 6.09
C PRO A 191 -7.26 -11.09 6.07
N PRO A 192 -7.84 -11.61 4.99
CA PRO A 192 -7.94 -13.05 4.84
C PRO A 192 -6.54 -13.69 4.83
N LEU A 193 -6.37 -14.73 5.65
CA LEU A 193 -5.16 -15.55 5.70
C LEU A 193 -5.48 -16.97 5.22
N SER A 194 -4.75 -17.45 4.22
CA SER A 194 -4.79 -18.85 3.80
C SER A 194 -3.39 -19.45 3.80
N VAL A 195 -3.27 -20.71 4.18
CA VAL A 195 -2.01 -21.44 4.24
C VAL A 195 -2.18 -22.79 3.56
N ARG A 196 -1.26 -23.11 2.65
CA ARG A 196 -1.16 -24.40 1.98
C ARG A 196 0.09 -25.14 2.45
N ARG A 197 -0.12 -26.35 2.95
CA ARG A 197 0.93 -27.24 3.47
C ARG A 197 1.45 -28.17 2.37
N ASP A 198 2.67 -28.67 2.57
CA ASP A 198 3.22 -29.76 1.76
C ASP A 198 2.65 -31.10 2.27
N PRO A 199 1.94 -31.88 1.44
CA PRO A 199 1.49 -33.21 1.85
C PRO A 199 2.63 -34.25 1.83
N ALA A 200 3.75 -34.00 1.15
CA ALA A 200 4.76 -35.02 0.81
C ALA A 200 6.03 -34.99 1.68
N HIS A 201 6.22 -34.00 2.55
CA HIS A 201 7.37 -33.96 3.46
C HIS A 201 7.02 -34.55 4.83
N THR A 202 7.45 -35.79 5.07
CA THR A 202 7.30 -36.51 6.35
C THR A 202 8.44 -36.31 7.34
N GLU A 203 9.53 -35.64 6.98
CA GLU A 203 10.77 -35.78 7.76
C GLU A 203 11.40 -34.46 8.23
N ARG A 204 11.75 -34.52 9.53
CA ARG A 204 12.49 -33.59 10.40
C ARG A 204 11.65 -32.51 11.09
N GLU A 205 11.89 -32.39 12.40
CA GLU A 205 11.45 -31.34 13.33
C GLU A 205 11.97 -29.97 12.88
N ILE A 206 11.50 -29.50 11.73
CA ILE A 206 11.93 -28.23 11.17
C ILE A 206 11.07 -27.14 11.83
N PRO A 207 11.66 -26.02 12.30
CA PRO A 207 10.93 -24.96 13.00
C PRO A 207 10.11 -24.08 12.03
N GLY A 208 9.24 -24.70 11.23
CA GLY A 208 8.27 -24.00 10.39
C GLY A 208 7.21 -23.23 11.20
N GLY A 209 7.04 -23.59 12.46
CA GLY A 209 6.16 -22.90 13.40
C GLY A 209 6.43 -21.39 13.48
N LEU A 210 7.68 -20.94 13.46
CA LEU A 210 7.96 -19.50 13.54
C LEU A 210 7.53 -18.72 12.30
N ILE A 211 7.49 -19.36 11.12
CA ILE A 211 6.91 -18.74 9.92
C ILE A 211 5.44 -18.46 10.14
N CYS A 212 4.73 -19.34 10.85
CA CYS A 212 3.32 -19.16 11.14
C CYS A 212 3.07 -18.19 12.29
N ALA A 213 4.01 -18.04 13.22
CA ALA A 213 4.04 -16.91 14.13
C ALA A 213 4.18 -15.59 13.34
N LEU A 214 5.12 -15.49 12.39
CA LEU A 214 5.25 -14.33 11.51
C LEU A 214 3.95 -14.05 10.74
N LEU A 215 3.30 -15.07 10.17
CA LEU A 215 2.02 -14.91 9.46
C LEU A 215 0.89 -14.44 10.38
N ALA A 216 0.88 -14.88 11.65
CA ALA A 216 -0.07 -14.38 12.65
C ALA A 216 0.15 -12.89 12.92
N GLU A 217 1.40 -12.48 13.18
CA GLU A 217 1.74 -11.07 13.39
C GLU A 217 1.40 -10.22 12.15
N TRP A 218 1.68 -10.73 10.94
CA TRP A 218 1.46 -10.00 9.68
C TRP A 218 -0.02 -9.89 9.29
N SER A 219 -0.84 -10.87 9.64
CA SER A 219 -2.31 -10.79 9.45
C SER A 219 -3.01 -10.08 10.62
N GLY A 220 -2.38 -10.03 11.79
CA GLY A 220 -3.05 -9.68 13.05
C GLY A 220 -4.04 -10.76 13.51
N ASP A 221 -3.96 -11.99 12.99
CA ASP A 221 -4.72 -13.13 13.51
C ASP A 221 -4.10 -13.64 14.83
N LEU A 222 -4.91 -14.32 15.64
CA LEU A 222 -4.41 -14.99 16.86
C LEU A 222 -3.37 -16.06 16.51
N ARG A 223 -2.18 -15.98 17.13
CA ARG A 223 -1.04 -16.89 16.91
C ARG A 223 -1.45 -18.36 16.96
N GLU A 224 -2.19 -18.77 17.98
CA GLU A 224 -2.66 -20.16 18.13
C GLU A 224 -3.50 -20.64 16.94
N ASN A 225 -4.39 -19.79 16.40
CA ASN A 225 -5.24 -20.15 15.27
C ASN A 225 -4.41 -20.41 14.02
N VAL A 226 -3.42 -19.56 13.76
CA VAL A 226 -2.54 -19.69 12.59
C VAL A 226 -1.59 -20.88 12.74
N MET A 227 -1.02 -21.08 13.93
CA MET A 227 -0.16 -22.22 14.23
C MET A 227 -0.86 -23.56 13.98
N ARG A 228 -2.14 -23.69 14.37
CA ARG A 228 -2.94 -24.89 14.06
C ARG A 228 -3.14 -25.13 12.56
N ARG A 229 -3.23 -24.08 11.74
CA ARG A 229 -3.33 -24.22 10.27
C ARG A 229 -2.04 -24.74 9.66
N CYS A 230 -0.90 -24.46 10.29
CA CYS A 230 0.41 -24.86 9.80
C CYS A 230 0.87 -26.22 10.32
N ASP A 231 0.34 -26.67 11.45
CA ASP A 231 0.70 -27.96 12.06
C ASP A 231 2.23 -28.07 12.31
N GLY A 232 2.83 -26.97 12.76
CA GLY A 232 4.27 -26.86 13.03
C GLY A 232 5.19 -26.78 11.79
N ARG A 233 4.64 -26.87 10.57
CA ARG A 233 5.41 -26.96 9.33
C ARG A 233 5.52 -25.63 8.60
N ALA A 234 6.58 -25.49 7.81
CA ALA A 234 6.75 -24.35 6.91
C ALA A 234 5.73 -24.46 5.76
N PRO A 235 4.96 -23.40 5.47
CA PRO A 235 3.96 -23.44 4.42
C PRO A 235 4.61 -23.52 3.02
N MET A 236 4.03 -24.29 2.10
CA MET A 236 4.45 -24.26 0.69
C MET A 236 3.97 -22.99 -0.02
N ALA A 237 2.80 -22.52 0.37
CA ALA A 237 2.25 -21.28 -0.12
C ALA A 237 1.36 -20.68 0.95
N PHE A 238 1.25 -19.37 0.94
CA PHE A 238 0.31 -18.67 1.79
C PHE A 238 -0.24 -17.45 1.07
N ARG A 239 -1.35 -16.94 1.58
CA ARG A 239 -1.93 -15.68 1.14
C ARG A 239 -2.23 -14.83 2.37
N VAL A 240 -1.73 -13.60 2.38
CA VAL A 240 -2.10 -12.57 3.36
C VAL A 240 -2.75 -11.43 2.58
N GLY A 241 -4.07 -11.28 2.70
CA GLY A 241 -4.78 -10.26 1.93
C GLY A 241 -4.67 -10.50 0.43
N PHE A 242 -4.03 -9.59 -0.28
CA PHE A 242 -3.78 -9.70 -1.72
C PHE A 242 -2.38 -10.20 -2.08
N TRP A 243 -1.53 -10.48 -1.10
CA TRP A 243 -0.20 -11.05 -1.33
C TRP A 243 -0.29 -12.56 -1.38
N ARG A 244 0.05 -13.15 -2.52
CA ARG A 244 0.24 -14.59 -2.68
C ARG A 244 1.73 -14.89 -2.65
N ALA A 245 2.13 -15.79 -1.77
CA ALA A 245 3.50 -16.24 -1.64
C ALA A 245 3.60 -17.73 -1.98
N GLU A 246 4.57 -18.11 -2.80
CA GLU A 246 4.88 -19.49 -3.15
C GLU A 246 6.34 -19.78 -2.84
N ARG A 247 6.59 -20.85 -2.10
CA ARG A 247 7.93 -21.29 -1.74
C ARG A 247 8.64 -21.80 -2.99
N THR A 248 9.75 -21.17 -3.34
CA THR A 248 10.59 -21.52 -4.49
C THR A 248 11.89 -22.20 -4.08
N ALA A 249 12.34 -22.01 -2.84
CA ALA A 249 13.51 -22.69 -2.30
C ALA A 249 13.36 -23.02 -0.82
N ASP A 250 14.04 -24.07 -0.41
CA ASP A 250 14.19 -24.51 0.98
C ASP A 250 15.60 -25.11 1.15
N VAL A 251 16.47 -24.38 1.83
CA VAL A 251 17.92 -24.65 1.84
C VAL A 251 18.42 -24.72 3.28
N PRO A 252 19.16 -25.78 3.69
CA PRO A 252 19.88 -25.76 4.95
C PRO A 252 21.02 -24.74 4.89
N VAL A 253 21.16 -23.92 5.91
CA VAL A 253 22.19 -22.89 6.00
C VAL A 253 22.74 -22.84 7.42
N GLU A 254 24.01 -22.50 7.54
CA GLU A 254 24.61 -22.08 8.82
C GLU A 254 24.68 -20.56 8.83
N LEU A 255 24.19 -19.94 9.91
CA LEU A 255 24.21 -18.50 10.09
C LEU A 255 24.94 -18.16 11.38
N PRO A 256 25.70 -17.06 11.45
CA PRO A 256 26.21 -16.59 12.74
C PRO A 256 25.02 -16.24 13.64
N ARG A 257 25.06 -16.63 14.90
CA ARG A 257 23.97 -16.45 15.87
C ARG A 257 23.45 -15.00 15.91
N ARG A 258 24.35 -14.01 15.81
CA ARG A 258 24.01 -12.58 15.72
C ARG A 258 23.10 -12.19 14.57
N ALA A 259 23.13 -12.92 13.46
CA ALA A 259 22.23 -12.66 12.33
C ALA A 259 20.75 -12.92 12.66
N LEU A 260 20.45 -13.65 13.75
CA LEU A 260 19.10 -13.98 14.20
C LEU A 260 18.66 -13.17 15.43
N ARG A 261 19.51 -12.28 15.93
CA ARG A 261 19.29 -11.46 17.13
C ARG A 261 18.11 -10.51 16.97
N ALA A 262 17.12 -10.52 17.85
CA ALA A 262 15.90 -9.71 17.73
C ALA A 262 15.87 -8.50 18.70
N ASP A 263 16.88 -7.62 18.61
CA ASP A 263 16.94 -6.34 19.35
C ASP A 263 17.66 -5.23 18.55
N GLU A 264 17.77 -4.01 19.11
CA GLU A 264 18.37 -2.83 18.47
C GLU A 264 19.90 -2.86 18.30
N SER A 265 20.62 -3.79 18.94
CA SER A 265 22.05 -3.60 19.18
C SER A 265 22.94 -3.88 17.96
N ASP A 266 22.42 -4.62 16.97
CA ASP A 266 23.11 -4.97 15.72
C ASP A 266 22.12 -4.87 14.54
N PRO A 267 21.75 -3.63 14.14
CA PRO A 267 20.79 -3.43 13.06
C PRO A 267 21.43 -3.76 11.70
N PRO A 268 20.62 -4.22 10.72
CA PRO A 268 21.08 -4.32 9.34
C PRO A 268 21.45 -2.93 8.79
N PRO A 269 22.16 -2.86 7.64
CA PRO A 269 22.47 -1.60 6.99
C PRO A 269 21.22 -0.73 6.78
N PRO A 270 21.32 0.61 6.92
CA PRO A 270 20.19 1.51 6.75
C PRO A 270 19.56 1.36 5.37
N VAL A 271 18.23 1.38 5.34
CA VAL A 271 17.45 1.36 4.09
C VAL A 271 17.16 2.80 3.65
N PRO A 272 17.24 3.14 2.35
CA PRO A 272 16.95 4.49 1.88
C PRO A 272 15.56 4.98 2.29
N ILE A 273 15.47 6.24 2.71
CA ILE A 273 14.19 6.88 3.06
C ILE A 273 13.43 7.16 1.77
N THR A 274 12.23 6.60 1.65
CA THR A 274 11.33 6.83 0.52
C THR A 274 9.90 6.86 1.04
N ARG A 275 9.08 7.82 0.59
CA ARG A 275 7.64 7.91 0.97
C ARG A 275 6.70 7.47 -0.15
N SER A 276 7.25 7.16 -1.33
CA SER A 276 6.51 6.59 -2.45
C SER A 276 7.47 5.93 -3.44
N ARG A 277 7.04 4.84 -4.06
CA ARG A 277 7.90 4.11 -5.03
C ARG A 277 7.06 3.46 -6.11
N ALA A 278 7.47 3.63 -7.36
CA ALA A 278 6.96 2.84 -8.47
C ALA A 278 7.47 1.39 -8.40
N PHE A 279 6.58 0.43 -8.64
CA PHE A 279 6.96 -0.98 -8.73
C PHE A 279 7.64 -1.33 -10.06
N LEU A 280 7.31 -0.57 -11.09
CA LEU A 280 7.73 -0.79 -12.46
C LEU A 280 8.53 0.39 -12.96
N GLU A 281 9.57 0.10 -13.74
CA GLU A 281 10.33 1.12 -14.47
C GLU A 281 9.45 1.84 -15.50
N PRO A 282 9.75 3.09 -15.88
CA PRO A 282 8.95 3.85 -16.85
C PRO A 282 8.71 3.11 -18.18
N ALA A 283 9.72 2.39 -18.67
CA ALA A 283 9.61 1.59 -19.89
C ALA A 283 8.57 0.46 -19.76
N ALA A 284 8.45 -0.16 -18.59
CA ALA A 284 7.42 -1.16 -18.32
C ALA A 284 6.04 -0.52 -18.14
N LEU A 285 5.96 0.63 -17.47
CA LEU A 285 4.73 1.40 -17.30
C LEU A 285 4.13 1.86 -18.64
N SER A 286 4.96 2.17 -19.64
CA SER A 286 4.49 2.56 -20.99
C SER A 286 3.69 1.46 -21.71
N ARG A 287 3.85 0.21 -21.27
CA ARG A 287 3.10 -0.93 -21.82
C ARG A 287 1.69 -1.02 -21.27
N VAL A 288 1.38 -0.35 -20.16
CA VAL A 288 0.01 -0.24 -19.64
C VAL A 288 -0.82 0.62 -20.60
N PRO A 289 -1.78 0.04 -21.35
CA PRO A 289 -2.54 0.81 -22.31
C PRO A 289 -3.57 1.70 -21.61
N PRO A 290 -3.83 2.91 -22.15
CA PRO A 290 -4.98 3.70 -21.73
C PRO A 290 -6.29 2.97 -22.09
N MET A 291 -7.41 3.46 -21.57
CA MET A 291 -8.74 2.98 -21.92
C MET A 291 -8.99 3.05 -23.43
N ASP A 292 -9.42 1.95 -24.03
CA ASP A 292 -9.78 1.90 -25.47
C ASP A 292 -11.00 2.78 -25.79
N ARG A 293 -11.92 2.93 -24.82
CA ARG A 293 -13.17 3.70 -24.95
C ARG A 293 -13.38 4.57 -23.70
N PRO A 294 -12.76 5.75 -23.62
CA PRO A 294 -13.02 6.68 -22.52
C PRO A 294 -14.48 7.18 -22.53
N PRO A 295 -15.03 7.59 -21.37
CA PRO A 295 -16.26 8.36 -21.32
C PRO A 295 -16.16 9.62 -22.19
N ARG A 296 -17.28 10.10 -22.74
CA ARG A 296 -17.29 11.32 -23.59
C ARG A 296 -16.91 12.57 -22.79
N ASP A 297 -17.36 12.64 -21.54
CA ASP A 297 -17.11 13.75 -20.63
C ASP A 297 -15.88 13.43 -19.77
N LEU A 298 -14.70 13.52 -20.39
CA LEU A 298 -13.45 13.38 -19.64
C LEU A 298 -13.26 14.59 -18.73
N PRO A 299 -12.73 14.40 -17.51
CA PRO A 299 -12.30 15.52 -16.69
C PRO A 299 -11.26 16.34 -17.45
N GLU A 300 -11.39 17.66 -17.39
CA GLU A 300 -10.37 18.57 -17.92
C GLU A 300 -9.03 18.28 -17.23
N ARG A 301 -7.94 18.47 -17.99
CA ARG A 301 -6.60 18.30 -17.45
C ARG A 301 -6.38 19.32 -16.34
N ASP A 302 -6.00 18.85 -15.16
CA ASP A 302 -5.59 19.70 -14.05
C ASP A 302 -4.37 20.54 -14.50
N PRO A 303 -4.45 21.89 -14.49
CA PRO A 303 -3.35 22.75 -14.91
C PRO A 303 -2.13 22.66 -13.97
N THR A 304 -2.31 22.15 -12.75
CA THR A 304 -1.25 21.90 -11.77
C THR A 304 -0.63 20.50 -11.91
N ALA A 305 -1.14 19.68 -12.83
CA ALA A 305 -0.60 18.35 -13.09
C ALA A 305 0.83 18.39 -13.63
N PRO A 306 1.63 17.34 -13.36
CA PRO A 306 2.96 17.23 -13.94
C PRO A 306 2.93 17.23 -15.48
N ALA A 307 4.08 17.57 -16.08
CA ALA A 307 4.27 17.50 -17.53
C ALA A 307 4.21 16.05 -18.05
N GLU A 308 4.57 15.08 -17.22
CA GLU A 308 4.59 13.65 -17.52
C GLU A 308 4.02 12.81 -16.38
N GLY A 309 3.48 11.64 -16.73
CA GLY A 309 3.05 10.64 -15.74
C GLY A 309 1.83 11.02 -14.91
N LEU A 310 1.60 10.24 -13.86
CA LEU A 310 0.51 10.42 -12.91
C LEU A 310 1.07 10.84 -11.55
N ASP A 311 0.75 12.04 -11.10
CA ASP A 311 0.98 12.47 -9.72
C ASP A 311 -0.19 12.00 -8.83
N PHE A 312 0.09 11.10 -7.88
CA PHE A 312 -0.89 10.61 -6.93
C PHE A 312 -0.59 11.15 -5.54
N VAL A 313 -1.55 11.86 -4.95
CA VAL A 313 -1.45 12.40 -3.59
C VAL A 313 -2.30 11.55 -2.66
N ASN A 314 -1.68 11.02 -1.60
CA ASN A 314 -2.36 10.26 -0.57
C ASN A 314 -2.53 11.10 0.70
N GLU A 315 -3.68 11.76 0.84
CA GLU A 315 -4.07 12.50 2.05
C GLU A 315 -4.78 11.61 3.08
N SER A 316 -4.83 10.29 2.85
CA SER A 316 -5.39 9.35 3.83
C SER A 316 -4.42 9.09 5.00
N ASP A 317 -4.92 8.36 6.00
CA ASP A 317 -4.23 8.01 7.25
C ASP A 317 -3.38 6.73 7.19
N ALA A 318 -3.26 6.08 6.03
CA ALA A 318 -2.35 4.94 5.86
C ALA A 318 -1.77 4.87 4.44
N ARG A 319 -0.77 4.01 4.25
CA ARG A 319 -0.16 3.72 2.95
C ARG A 319 -1.21 3.16 1.98
N VAL A 320 -1.00 3.43 0.70
CA VAL A 320 -1.80 2.86 -0.38
C VAL A 320 -0.92 2.34 -1.50
N VAL A 321 -1.38 1.29 -2.16
CA VAL A 321 -0.92 0.82 -3.45
C VAL A 321 -1.83 1.41 -4.52
N VAL A 322 -1.24 2.14 -5.46
CA VAL A 322 -1.94 2.76 -6.59
C VAL A 322 -1.98 1.76 -7.74
N ALA A 323 -3.15 1.62 -8.36
CA ALA A 323 -3.32 0.77 -9.53
C ALA A 323 -3.95 1.54 -10.69
N ALA A 324 -3.50 1.26 -11.92
CA ALA A 324 -4.12 1.73 -13.15
C ALA A 324 -4.47 0.56 -14.05
N GLU A 325 -5.74 0.51 -14.50
CA GLU A 325 -6.23 -0.55 -15.40
C GLU A 325 -5.90 -1.98 -14.89
N GLY A 326 -5.97 -2.19 -13.57
CA GLY A 326 -5.71 -3.49 -12.95
C GLY A 326 -4.22 -3.78 -12.66
N VAL A 327 -3.31 -2.87 -13.02
CA VAL A 327 -1.87 -3.00 -12.80
C VAL A 327 -1.44 -2.16 -11.60
N ALA A 328 -0.74 -2.77 -10.64
CA ALA A 328 -0.16 -2.03 -9.52
C ALA A 328 1.01 -1.17 -10.00
N LEU A 329 0.88 0.15 -9.89
CA LEU A 329 1.91 1.12 -10.30
C LEU A 329 3.02 1.25 -9.26
N GLY A 330 2.65 1.18 -7.98
CA GLY A 330 3.54 1.43 -6.86
C GLY A 330 2.78 1.78 -5.59
N TRP A 331 3.48 2.27 -4.58
CA TRP A 331 2.88 2.66 -3.30
C TRP A 331 3.21 4.10 -2.91
N VAL A 332 2.36 4.69 -2.08
CA VAL A 332 2.47 6.05 -1.53
C VAL A 332 2.09 6.02 -0.05
N ASP A 333 2.97 6.50 0.83
CA ASP A 333 2.72 6.63 2.28
C ASP A 333 1.58 7.61 2.57
N ALA A 334 1.06 7.55 3.80
CA ALA A 334 0.12 8.54 4.31
C ALA A 334 0.73 9.95 4.28
N GLY A 335 -0.02 10.92 3.78
CA GLY A 335 0.41 12.32 3.67
C GLY A 335 1.51 12.58 2.62
N ALA A 336 1.77 11.63 1.72
CA ALA A 336 2.81 11.74 0.69
C ALA A 336 2.23 11.84 -0.72
N SER A 337 3.08 12.20 -1.68
CA SER A 337 2.79 12.10 -3.11
C SER A 337 3.75 11.13 -3.79
N GLY A 338 3.30 10.54 -4.90
CA GLY A 338 4.10 9.67 -5.75
C GLY A 338 3.86 9.96 -7.22
N LEU A 339 4.94 10.22 -7.96
CA LEU A 339 4.90 10.45 -9.39
C LEU A 339 5.21 9.14 -10.14
N PHE A 340 4.26 8.66 -10.93
CA PHE A 340 4.40 7.46 -11.76
C PHE A 340 4.65 7.84 -13.22
N VAL A 341 5.93 7.88 -13.62
CA VAL A 341 6.37 8.26 -14.97
C VAL A 341 6.35 7.06 -15.91
N GLY A 342 6.12 7.31 -17.21
CA GLY A 342 6.18 6.29 -18.27
C GLY A 342 4.83 5.83 -18.78
N LEU A 343 3.73 6.10 -18.07
CA LEU A 343 2.38 5.91 -18.61
C LEU A 343 2.20 6.71 -19.90
N ARG A 344 1.56 6.11 -20.91
CA ARG A 344 1.25 6.81 -22.17
C ARG A 344 0.17 7.87 -21.92
N PRO A 345 0.16 8.98 -22.67
CA PRO A 345 -0.94 9.94 -22.57
C PRO A 345 -2.30 9.29 -22.90
N GLY A 346 -3.31 9.56 -22.09
CA GLY A 346 -4.65 8.99 -22.27
C GLY A 346 -5.46 8.88 -20.98
N ALA A 347 -6.68 8.36 -21.08
CA ALA A 347 -7.54 8.13 -19.92
C ALA A 347 -7.28 6.76 -19.29
N TYR A 348 -7.21 6.69 -17.97
CA TYR A 348 -6.98 5.47 -17.20
C TYR A 348 -7.97 5.35 -16.05
N ARG A 349 -8.43 4.13 -15.74
CA ARG A 349 -9.08 3.81 -14.47
C ARG A 349 -8.03 3.68 -13.38
N ILE A 350 -8.00 4.66 -12.49
CA ILE A 350 -7.13 4.69 -11.32
C ILE A 350 -7.90 4.24 -10.08
N ALA A 351 -7.30 3.33 -9.33
CA ALA A 351 -7.80 2.84 -8.05
C ALA A 351 -6.67 2.84 -7.02
N ALA A 352 -7.03 2.69 -5.74
CA ALA A 352 -6.07 2.58 -4.66
C ALA A 352 -6.52 1.54 -3.63
N LEU A 353 -5.56 0.76 -3.18
CA LEU A 353 -5.70 -0.35 -2.25
C LEU A 353 -4.86 -0.08 -1.01
N ARG A 354 -5.34 -0.47 0.16
CA ARG A 354 -4.47 -0.72 1.32
C ARG A 354 -3.50 -1.87 0.99
N PRO A 355 -2.24 -1.85 1.46
CA PRO A 355 -1.31 -2.96 1.34
C PRO A 355 -1.90 -4.35 1.60
N LEU A 356 -2.78 -4.57 2.60
CA LEU A 356 -3.38 -5.90 2.84
C LEU A 356 -4.72 -6.13 2.10
N GLY A 357 -5.13 -5.21 1.21
CA GLY A 357 -6.13 -5.46 0.18
C GLY A 357 -7.48 -4.76 0.34
N ALA A 358 -7.67 -3.89 1.33
CA ALA A 358 -8.89 -3.08 1.39
C ALA A 358 -8.91 -2.02 0.28
N VAL A 359 -9.97 -1.97 -0.53
CA VAL A 359 -10.14 -0.91 -1.55
C VAL A 359 -10.46 0.41 -0.85
N VAL A 360 -9.63 1.43 -1.04
CA VAL A 360 -9.79 2.77 -0.42
C VAL A 360 -10.10 3.87 -1.42
N LEU A 361 -9.74 3.67 -2.69
CA LEU A 361 -10.23 4.47 -3.81
C LEU A 361 -10.87 3.52 -4.81
N ARG A 362 -12.18 3.66 -5.00
CA ARG A 362 -12.88 2.96 -6.09
C ARG A 362 -12.35 3.46 -7.44
N PRO A 363 -12.38 2.62 -8.50
CA PRO A 363 -11.90 3.02 -9.81
C PRO A 363 -12.56 4.32 -10.29
N ARG A 364 -11.74 5.30 -10.66
CA ARG A 364 -12.18 6.55 -11.30
C ARG A 364 -11.32 6.85 -12.52
N VAL A 365 -11.91 7.53 -13.51
CA VAL A 365 -11.20 7.89 -14.73
C VAL A 365 -10.34 9.12 -14.48
N VAL A 366 -9.06 9.05 -14.84
CA VAL A 366 -8.08 10.14 -14.76
C VAL A 366 -7.38 10.25 -16.11
N VAL A 367 -7.21 11.48 -16.59
CA VAL A 367 -6.43 11.77 -17.81
C VAL A 367 -4.96 11.93 -17.41
N VAL A 368 -4.07 11.20 -18.08
CA VAL A 368 -2.61 11.24 -17.89
C VAL A 368 -1.98 11.93 -19.12
N PRO A 369 -1.00 12.84 -18.96
CA PRO A 369 -0.44 13.34 -17.70
C PRO A 369 -1.46 14.07 -16.83
N GLY A 370 -1.44 13.79 -15.53
CA GLY A 370 -2.50 14.23 -14.62
C GLY A 370 -2.14 14.11 -13.16
N ARG A 371 -2.97 14.72 -12.32
CA ARG A 371 -2.90 14.64 -10.86
C ARG A 371 -4.17 14.02 -10.30
N THR A 372 -4.05 13.27 -9.21
CA THR A 372 -5.18 12.66 -8.55
C THR A 372 -4.97 12.58 -7.05
N VAL A 373 -6.00 12.94 -6.26
CA VAL A 373 -5.90 13.01 -4.79
C VAL A 373 -6.82 11.98 -4.13
N LEU A 374 -6.30 11.19 -3.20
CA LEU A 374 -7.05 10.32 -2.31
C LEU A 374 -7.18 10.99 -0.95
N GLY A 375 -8.42 11.10 -0.46
CA GLY A 375 -8.68 11.56 0.90
C GLY A 375 -8.75 13.07 1.02
N ALA A 376 -9.55 13.74 0.20
CA ALA A 376 -9.78 15.17 0.40
C ALA A 376 -10.20 15.43 1.86
N ARG A 377 -9.42 16.26 2.58
CA ARG A 377 -9.93 16.97 3.76
C ARG A 377 -11.27 17.57 3.33
N ARG A 378 -12.36 17.19 4.00
CA ARG A 378 -13.51 18.08 4.03
C ARG A 378 -12.99 19.35 4.68
N VAL A 379 -12.68 20.37 3.88
CA VAL A 379 -12.67 21.74 4.35
C VAL A 379 -14.06 21.90 4.95
N ARG A 380 -14.14 22.00 6.28
CA ARG A 380 -15.38 22.46 6.91
C ARG A 380 -15.52 23.89 6.43
N ASP A 381 -16.60 24.20 5.73
CA ASP A 381 -16.98 25.56 5.30
C ASP A 381 -17.33 26.48 6.50
N ASP A 382 -16.77 26.22 7.70
CA ASP A 382 -17.04 26.97 8.93
C ASP A 382 -15.94 27.99 9.28
N GLU A 383 -15.00 28.27 8.37
CA GLU A 383 -14.01 29.36 8.51
C GLU A 383 -13.98 30.29 7.29
N LEU A 384 -15.14 30.87 6.94
CA LEU A 384 -15.23 32.10 6.16
C LEU A 384 -16.17 33.11 6.82
#